data_AF-A0A8C0H1G0-F1
#
_entry.id   AF-A0A8C0H1G0-F1
#
_cell.length_a   1.000
_cell.length_b   1.000
_cell.length_c   1.000
_cell.angle_alpha   90.00
_cell.angle_beta   90.00
_cell.angle_gamma   90.00
#
_symmetry.space_group_name_H-M   'P 1'
#
loop_
_entity.id
_entity.type
_entity.pdbx_description
1 polymer ?
#
loop_
_entity_poly.entity_id
_entity_poly.type
_entity_poly.pdbx_seq_one_letter_code
_entity_poly.pdbx_strand_id
1 'polypeptide(L)'
;GGWKAGGGTAGGGMAMRWATVKGEHDLDTAGQGNHALRREKGMRGPGPNVMVTDLEELQDLLNINIEKNKHLVTGSVEAKVLKWGEDVKEFLPAPDYILMADCIYYEESLEPLLKTLKDLSGPDTCIICCYEQRTMGKNPEIERKYFELLQKDFELEKVPLEKHDEEYRSEDIHILNIRRKKNGRVLFFIGILEIVL
;
A
#
# COMPACT_ATOMS: atom_id res chain seq x y z
N GLY A 1 -17.42 -17.04 -3.76
CA GLY A 1 -16.66 -17.30 -4.99
C GLY A 1 -15.31 -16.67 -4.81
N GLY A 2 -14.32 -17.49 -4.43
CA GLY A 2 -12.98 -17.05 -4.04
C GLY A 2 -12.18 -16.54 -5.23
N TRP A 3 -11.25 -15.64 -4.92
CA TRP A 3 -10.18 -15.25 -5.82
C TRP A 3 -9.37 -16.50 -6.15
N LYS A 4 -9.39 -16.94 -7.42
CA LYS A 4 -8.45 -17.97 -7.87
C LYS A 4 -7.16 -17.29 -8.29
N ALA A 5 -6.18 -17.28 -7.40
CA ALA A 5 -4.78 -17.13 -7.79
C ALA A 5 -4.43 -18.38 -8.63
N GLY A 6 -4.41 -18.23 -9.95
CA GLY A 6 -4.09 -19.33 -10.86
C GLY A 6 -2.62 -19.73 -10.71
N GLY A 7 -2.38 -20.91 -10.16
CA GLY A 7 -1.10 -21.60 -10.29
C GLY A 7 -0.95 -22.17 -11.70
N GLY A 8 0.17 -21.91 -12.35
CA GLY A 8 0.56 -22.60 -13.58
C GLY A 8 1.42 -21.80 -14.54
N THR A 9 2.70 -22.18 -14.61
CA THR A 9 3.66 -21.96 -15.69
C THR A 9 4.29 -20.56 -15.82
N ALA A 10 5.62 -20.56 -15.93
CA ALA A 10 6.48 -19.41 -16.12
C ALA A 10 6.04 -18.57 -17.33
N GLY A 11 5.77 -17.28 -17.09
CA GLY A 11 5.47 -16.29 -18.13
C GLY A 11 4.00 -15.85 -18.13
N GLY A 12 3.73 -14.68 -17.53
CA GLY A 12 2.45 -13.97 -17.72
C GLY A 12 1.50 -14.05 -16.53
N GLY A 13 1.81 -13.32 -15.46
CA GLY A 13 0.92 -13.16 -14.30
C GLY A 13 1.34 -11.99 -13.40
N MET A 14 1.90 -10.91 -13.96
CA MET A 14 2.07 -9.64 -13.25
C MET A 14 0.81 -8.82 -13.47
N ALA A 15 -0.05 -8.69 -12.46
CA ALA A 15 -1.12 -7.70 -12.54
C ALA A 15 -1.58 -7.30 -11.15
N MET A 16 -0.74 -6.47 -10.51
CA MET A 16 -1.06 -5.36 -9.59
C MET A 16 0.04 -5.27 -8.54
N ARG A 17 1.07 -4.44 -8.81
CA ARG A 17 2.19 -4.26 -7.87
C ARG A 17 1.92 -3.14 -6.88
N TRP A 18 1.09 -2.18 -7.24
CA TRP A 18 0.74 -1.05 -6.39
C TRP A 18 -0.73 -0.63 -6.59
N ALA A 19 -1.42 -0.36 -5.48
CA ALA A 19 -2.73 0.29 -5.50
C ALA A 19 -2.80 1.37 -4.41
N THR A 20 -3.31 2.52 -4.78
CA THR A 20 -3.62 3.61 -3.86
C THR A 20 -5.13 3.59 -3.62
N VAL A 21 -5.57 3.51 -2.37
CA VAL A 21 -7.00 3.45 -2.02
C VAL A 21 -7.39 4.69 -1.23
N LYS A 22 -8.35 5.44 -1.76
CA LYS A 22 -8.90 6.64 -1.15
C LYS A 22 -10.38 6.39 -0.86
N GLY A 23 -10.80 6.46 0.40
CA GLY A 23 -12.17 6.14 0.78
C GLY A 23 -12.26 5.64 2.21
N GLU A 24 -13.29 6.12 2.90
CA GLU A 24 -13.49 5.94 4.33
C GLU A 24 -13.54 4.46 4.78
N HIS A 25 -12.70 4.15 5.77
CA HIS A 25 -13.00 3.21 6.86
C HIS A 25 -13.36 1.75 6.53
N ASP A 26 -12.87 1.13 5.47
CA ASP A 26 -13.18 -0.30 5.21
C ASP A 26 -11.98 -1.26 5.10
N LEU A 27 -10.73 -0.80 4.91
CA LEU A 27 -9.59 -1.73 4.84
C LEU A 27 -9.12 -2.27 6.20
N ASP A 28 -9.49 -1.62 7.31
CA ASP A 28 -9.23 -2.13 8.67
C ASP A 28 -10.10 -3.38 9.02
N THR A 29 -11.03 -3.76 8.13
CA THR A 29 -12.01 -4.82 8.41
C THR A 29 -11.71 -6.16 7.74
N ALA A 30 -10.58 -6.29 7.04
CA ALA A 30 -10.10 -7.58 6.54
C ALA A 30 -9.72 -8.57 7.68
N GLY A 31 -9.60 -8.09 8.93
CA GLY A 31 -9.33 -8.93 10.10
C GLY A 31 -10.45 -9.06 11.13
N GLN A 32 -11.50 -8.22 11.12
CA GLN A 32 -12.55 -8.24 12.16
C GLN A 32 -13.90 -7.76 11.63
N GLY A 33 -14.83 -8.69 11.38
CA GLY A 33 -16.30 -8.64 11.60
C GLY A 33 -17.20 -7.50 11.08
N ASN A 34 -16.69 -6.33 10.73
CA ASN A 34 -17.49 -5.11 10.51
C ASN A 34 -18.17 -5.06 9.14
N HIS A 35 -17.63 -5.75 8.13
CA HIS A 35 -18.29 -5.86 6.83
C HIS A 35 -19.61 -6.65 6.90
N ALA A 36 -19.69 -7.68 7.73
CA ALA A 36 -20.92 -8.46 7.96
C ALA A 36 -21.96 -7.62 8.72
N LEU A 37 -21.53 -6.91 9.77
CA LEU A 37 -22.39 -6.07 10.60
C LEU A 37 -22.96 -4.85 9.84
N ARG A 38 -22.19 -4.24 8.92
CA ARG A 38 -22.68 -3.16 8.05
C ARG A 38 -23.71 -3.64 7.03
N ARG A 39 -23.53 -4.85 6.47
CA ARG A 39 -24.52 -5.48 5.57
C ARG A 39 -25.82 -5.80 6.30
N GLU A 40 -25.73 -6.30 7.53
CA GLU A 40 -26.89 -6.59 8.39
C GLU A 40 -27.69 -5.32 8.74
N LYS A 41 -27.00 -4.20 8.93
CA LYS A 41 -27.61 -2.89 9.27
C LYS A 41 -28.10 -2.06 8.07
N GLY A 42 -27.99 -2.56 6.84
CA GLY A 42 -28.47 -1.86 5.64
C GLY A 42 -27.76 -0.53 5.33
N MET A 43 -26.63 -0.24 5.99
CA MET A 43 -25.84 0.97 5.77
C MET A 43 -24.87 0.75 4.60
N ARG A 44 -25.29 1.11 3.39
CA ARG A 44 -24.39 1.25 2.23
C ARG A 44 -23.81 2.65 2.22
N GLY A 45 -22.64 2.82 2.84
CA GLY A 45 -21.78 3.95 2.50
C GLY A 45 -21.34 3.86 1.02
N PRO A 46 -20.84 4.94 0.41
CA PRO A 46 -20.19 4.85 -0.89
C PRO A 46 -19.04 3.85 -0.81
N GLY A 47 -18.89 2.99 -1.82
CA GLY A 47 -17.77 2.05 -1.90
C GLY A 47 -16.42 2.78 -2.05
N PRO A 48 -15.30 2.07 -1.87
CA PRO A 48 -13.97 2.67 -1.93
C PRO A 48 -13.67 3.26 -3.31
N ASN A 49 -12.89 4.35 -3.36
CA ASN A 49 -12.35 4.91 -4.59
C ASN A 49 -10.88 4.47 -4.75
N VAL A 50 -10.62 3.59 -5.71
CA VAL A 50 -9.31 2.95 -5.89
C VAL A 50 -8.61 3.51 -7.12
N MET A 51 -7.37 3.94 -6.96
CA MET A 51 -6.45 4.22 -8.06
C MET A 51 -5.42 3.09 -8.11
N VAL A 52 -5.51 2.24 -9.13
CA VAL A 52 -4.45 1.25 -9.40
C VAL A 52 -3.40 1.92 -10.25
N THR A 53 -2.12 1.76 -9.89
CA THR A 53 -1.07 2.51 -10.55
C THR A 53 0.11 1.64 -10.93
N ASP A 54 0.67 1.90 -12.10
CA ASP A 54 1.87 1.24 -12.58
C ASP A 54 2.51 2.10 -13.70
N LEU A 55 3.52 1.56 -14.38
CA LEU A 55 4.13 2.20 -15.55
C LEU A 55 3.15 2.35 -16.72
N GLU A 56 3.48 3.25 -17.66
CA GLU A 56 2.69 3.53 -18.87
C GLU A 56 2.38 2.26 -19.66
N GLU A 57 3.39 1.40 -19.86
CA GLU A 57 3.26 0.14 -20.61
C GLU A 57 2.28 -0.88 -20.00
N LEU A 58 1.88 -0.69 -18.73
CA LEU A 58 0.96 -1.58 -18.02
C LEU A 58 -0.47 -1.04 -17.92
N GLN A 59 -0.72 0.20 -18.37
CA GLN A 59 -2.05 0.82 -18.26
C GLN A 59 -3.14 0.06 -19.03
N ASP A 60 -2.85 -0.43 -20.23
CA ASP A 60 -3.80 -1.22 -21.01
C ASP A 60 -4.21 -2.51 -20.28
N LEU A 61 -3.24 -3.18 -19.65
CA LEU A 61 -3.49 -4.39 -18.87
C LEU A 61 -4.35 -4.09 -17.63
N LEU A 62 -4.04 -3.00 -16.91
CA LEU A 62 -4.85 -2.56 -15.77
C LEU A 62 -6.30 -2.27 -16.19
N ASN A 63 -6.49 -1.54 -17.28
CA ASN A 63 -7.83 -1.19 -17.79
C ASN A 63 -8.62 -2.43 -18.23
N ILE A 64 -7.99 -3.40 -18.90
CA ILE A 64 -8.62 -4.68 -19.25
C ILE A 64 -9.08 -5.42 -17.99
N ASN A 65 -8.25 -5.45 -16.95
CA ASN A 65 -8.58 -6.13 -15.69
C ASN A 65 -9.70 -5.41 -14.93
N ILE A 66 -9.70 -4.08 -14.93
CA ILE A 66 -10.79 -3.27 -14.37
C ILE A 66 -12.11 -3.61 -15.07
N GLU A 67 -12.16 -3.56 -16.40
CA GLU A 67 -13.41 -3.75 -17.14
C GLU A 67 -13.95 -5.19 -16.96
N LYS A 68 -13.07 -6.20 -16.97
CA LYS A 68 -13.45 -7.60 -16.68
C LYS A 68 -14.08 -7.77 -15.30
N ASN A 69 -13.62 -7.02 -14.30
CA ASN A 69 -14.03 -7.17 -12.90
C ASN A 69 -15.00 -6.07 -12.43
N LYS A 70 -15.40 -5.14 -13.30
CA LYS A 70 -16.26 -3.99 -12.97
C LYS A 70 -17.57 -4.37 -12.30
N HIS A 71 -18.11 -5.54 -12.63
CA HIS A 71 -19.32 -6.11 -12.03
C HIS A 71 -19.17 -6.48 -10.54
N LEU A 72 -17.94 -6.62 -10.04
CA LEU A 72 -17.63 -6.90 -8.63
C LEU A 72 -17.33 -5.63 -7.83
N VAL A 73 -17.09 -4.51 -8.53
CA VAL A 73 -16.70 -3.24 -7.90
C VAL A 73 -17.95 -2.55 -7.33
N THR A 74 -17.92 -2.26 -6.04
CA THR A 74 -19.01 -1.54 -5.34
C THR A 74 -18.77 -0.05 -5.20
N GLY A 75 -17.52 0.40 -5.43
CA GLY A 75 -17.12 1.81 -5.49
C GLY A 75 -16.64 2.22 -6.88
N SER A 76 -15.52 2.94 -6.95
CA SER A 76 -14.87 3.29 -8.22
C SER A 76 -13.45 2.73 -8.27
N VAL A 77 -13.01 2.42 -9.48
CA VAL A 77 -11.62 2.04 -9.75
C VAL A 77 -11.18 2.70 -11.05
N GLU A 78 -9.99 3.28 -11.05
CA GLU A 78 -9.35 3.84 -12.23
C GLU A 78 -7.87 3.43 -12.29
N ALA A 79 -7.34 3.27 -13.50
CA ALA A 79 -5.92 3.08 -13.72
C ALA A 79 -5.24 4.44 -13.95
N LYS A 80 -4.10 4.67 -13.31
CA LYS A 80 -3.26 5.85 -13.53
C LYS A 80 -1.79 5.48 -13.62
N VAL A 81 -1.05 6.32 -14.33
CA VAL A 81 0.40 6.18 -14.44
C VAL A 81 1.04 6.74 -13.19
N LEU A 82 1.85 5.94 -12.51
CA LEU A 82 2.70 6.41 -11.43
C LEU A 82 4.04 5.72 -11.52
N LYS A 83 5.04 6.45 -12.01
CA LYS A 83 6.43 6.02 -11.93
C LYS A 83 7.02 6.50 -10.60
N TRP A 84 7.58 5.57 -9.84
CA TRP A 84 8.12 5.88 -8.53
C TRP A 84 9.23 6.93 -8.62
N GLY A 85 9.23 7.85 -7.66
CA GLY A 85 10.15 8.97 -7.55
C GLY A 85 9.68 10.25 -8.24
N GLU A 86 8.68 10.17 -9.11
CA GLU A 86 8.14 11.31 -9.86
C GLU A 86 7.11 12.13 -9.05
N ASP A 87 6.44 13.09 -9.70
CA ASP A 87 5.45 13.97 -9.05
C ASP A 87 4.15 13.20 -8.74
N VAL A 88 3.61 13.41 -7.55
CA VAL A 88 2.44 12.70 -7.04
C VAL A 88 1.22 13.62 -6.83
N LYS A 89 1.29 14.88 -7.25
CA LYS A 89 0.20 15.86 -7.04
C LYS A 89 -1.17 15.39 -7.51
N GLU A 90 -1.24 14.62 -8.59
CA GLU A 90 -2.49 14.09 -9.14
C GLU A 90 -3.18 13.06 -8.22
N PHE A 91 -2.44 12.51 -7.26
CA PHE A 91 -2.92 11.53 -6.29
C PHE A 91 -3.33 12.18 -4.96
N LEU A 92 -3.15 13.50 -4.83
CA LEU A 92 -3.50 14.26 -3.62
C LEU A 92 -5.00 14.65 -3.58
N PRO A 93 -5.58 14.92 -2.39
CA PRO A 93 -5.00 14.76 -1.05
C PRO A 93 -4.62 13.31 -0.73
N ALA A 94 -3.74 13.15 0.26
CA ALA A 94 -3.19 11.87 0.69
C ALA A 94 -4.28 10.80 0.84
N PRO A 95 -4.03 9.56 0.36
CA PRO A 95 -4.97 8.47 0.46
C PRO A 95 -5.06 7.96 1.91
N ASP A 96 -6.20 7.36 2.25
CA ASP A 96 -6.36 6.67 3.54
C ASP A 96 -5.48 5.41 3.59
N TYR A 97 -5.36 4.71 2.46
CA TYR A 97 -4.55 3.50 2.36
C TYR A 97 -3.66 3.49 1.12
N ILE A 98 -2.46 2.92 1.30
CA ILE A 98 -1.56 2.57 0.21
C ILE A 98 -1.30 1.07 0.31
N LEU A 99 -1.56 0.34 -0.76
CA LEU A 99 -1.36 -1.10 -0.85
C LEU A 99 -0.19 -1.39 -1.79
N MET A 100 0.79 -2.14 -1.30
CA MET A 100 1.94 -2.58 -2.09
C MET A 100 2.02 -4.10 -2.04
N ALA A 101 2.15 -4.73 -3.20
CA ALA A 101 2.33 -6.16 -3.33
C ALA A 101 3.58 -6.44 -4.17
N ASP A 102 4.57 -7.09 -3.57
CA ASP A 102 5.81 -7.54 -4.22
C ASP A 102 6.58 -6.41 -4.94
N CYS A 103 6.72 -5.25 -4.27
CA CYS A 103 7.43 -4.07 -4.78
C CYS A 103 8.93 -4.02 -4.44
N ILE A 104 9.44 -4.96 -3.64
CA ILE A 104 10.80 -4.93 -3.08
C ILE A 104 11.67 -5.99 -3.78
N TYR A 105 12.32 -5.61 -4.88
CA TYR A 105 13.11 -6.56 -5.68
C TYR A 105 14.27 -5.95 -6.49
N TYR A 106 14.25 -4.66 -6.80
CA TYR A 106 15.34 -3.96 -7.47
C TYR A 106 15.94 -2.86 -6.59
N GLU A 107 17.27 -2.83 -6.49
CA GLU A 107 17.99 -1.87 -5.68
C GLU A 107 17.77 -0.43 -6.16
N GLU A 108 17.75 -0.24 -7.48
CA GLU A 108 17.57 1.06 -8.14
C GLU A 108 16.18 1.66 -7.88
N SER A 109 15.21 0.82 -7.52
CA SER A 109 13.83 1.24 -7.26
C SER A 109 13.58 1.61 -5.80
N LEU A 110 14.49 1.29 -4.87
CA LEU A 110 14.26 1.51 -3.43
C LEU A 110 14.08 2.97 -3.07
N GLU A 111 15.00 3.85 -3.49
CA GLU A 111 14.92 5.28 -3.17
C GLU A 111 13.73 5.97 -3.84
N PRO A 112 13.45 5.74 -5.14
CA PRO A 112 12.23 6.25 -5.79
C PRO A 112 10.94 5.78 -5.11
N LEU A 113 10.85 4.50 -4.73
CA LEU A 113 9.70 3.93 -4.03
C LEU A 113 9.47 4.62 -2.69
N LEU A 114 10.53 4.78 -1.89
CA LEU A 114 10.46 5.45 -0.59
C LEU A 114 10.12 6.92 -0.70
N LYS A 115 10.64 7.62 -1.71
CA LYS A 115 10.24 9.00 -2.01
C LYS A 115 8.74 9.08 -2.29
N THR A 116 8.23 8.19 -3.15
CA THR A 116 6.80 8.12 -3.50
C THR A 116 5.93 7.87 -2.27
N LEU A 117 6.33 6.93 -1.40
CA LEU A 117 5.63 6.68 -0.14
C LEU A 117 5.58 7.93 0.75
N LYS A 118 6.69 8.67 0.88
CA LYS A 118 6.73 9.90 1.68
C LYS A 118 5.87 11.02 1.08
N ASP A 119 5.88 11.16 -0.24
CA ASP A 119 5.17 12.23 -0.93
C ASP A 119 3.65 11.97 -0.96
N LEU A 120 3.23 10.70 -1.04
CA LEU A 120 1.82 10.30 -1.01
C LEU A 120 1.25 10.22 0.41
N SER A 121 2.03 9.74 1.39
CA SER A 121 1.49 9.46 2.73
C SER A 121 1.26 10.72 3.57
N GLY A 122 0.04 10.84 4.06
CA GLY A 122 -0.34 11.80 5.09
C GLY A 122 -0.12 11.25 6.50
N PRO A 123 -0.44 12.05 7.54
CA PRO A 123 -0.36 11.64 8.94
C PRO A 123 -1.22 10.41 9.29
N ASP A 124 -2.36 10.27 8.62
CA ASP A 124 -3.35 9.22 8.89
C ASP A 124 -3.32 8.07 7.86
N THR A 125 -2.48 8.17 6.83
CA THR A 125 -2.35 7.14 5.80
C THR A 125 -1.80 5.85 6.40
N CYS A 126 -2.51 4.74 6.16
CA CYS A 126 -2.08 3.40 6.50
C CYS A 126 -1.49 2.71 5.26
N ILE A 127 -0.20 2.35 5.31
CA ILE A 127 0.45 1.63 4.22
C ILE A 127 0.45 0.14 4.58
N ILE A 128 -0.08 -0.71 3.70
CA ILE A 128 -0.01 -2.16 3.81
C ILE A 128 0.97 -2.68 2.75
N CYS A 129 2.07 -3.26 3.21
CA CYS A 129 3.07 -3.86 2.33
C CYS A 129 3.06 -5.37 2.48
N CYS A 130 2.75 -6.07 1.40
CA CYS A 130 2.87 -7.51 1.28
C CYS A 130 4.06 -7.83 0.36
N TYR A 131 4.99 -8.67 0.81
CA TYR A 131 6.13 -9.09 -0.02
C TYR A 131 6.53 -10.53 0.29
N GLU A 132 7.13 -11.17 -0.72
CA GLU A 132 7.76 -12.48 -0.58
C GLU A 132 9.24 -12.27 -0.21
N GLN A 133 9.67 -12.85 0.91
CA GLN A 133 11.07 -12.87 1.31
C GLN A 133 11.86 -13.81 0.39
N ARG A 134 12.91 -13.26 -0.24
CA ARG A 134 13.75 -14.00 -1.18
C ARG A 134 15.16 -14.10 -0.65
N THR A 135 15.64 -15.33 -0.46
CA THR A 135 16.94 -15.61 0.16
C THR A 135 18.09 -15.74 -0.86
N MET A 136 17.79 -15.72 -2.15
CA MET A 136 18.76 -15.95 -3.23
C MET A 136 19.29 -14.65 -3.85
N GLY A 137 20.54 -14.68 -4.30
CA GLY A 137 21.16 -13.56 -5.02
C GLY A 137 21.30 -12.30 -4.16
N LYS A 138 20.99 -11.13 -4.73
CA LYS A 138 21.07 -9.84 -4.04
C LYS A 138 19.84 -9.50 -3.20
N ASN A 139 18.79 -10.32 -3.24
CA ASN A 139 17.52 -10.01 -2.58
C ASN A 139 17.64 -9.76 -1.06
N PRO A 140 18.43 -10.54 -0.28
CA PRO A 140 18.58 -10.26 1.15
C PRO A 140 19.19 -8.89 1.44
N GLU A 141 20.13 -8.43 0.61
CA GLU A 141 20.76 -7.12 0.76
C GLU A 141 19.82 -5.98 0.38
N ILE A 142 19.03 -6.16 -0.68
CA ILE A 142 17.99 -5.22 -1.13
C ILE A 142 16.91 -5.08 -0.06
N GLU A 143 16.43 -6.18 0.49
CA GLU A 143 15.44 -6.21 1.56
C GLU A 143 15.95 -5.48 2.82
N ARG A 144 17.18 -5.81 3.27
CA ARG A 144 17.80 -5.13 4.42
C ARG A 144 17.92 -3.62 4.18
N LYS A 145 18.42 -3.22 3.01
CA LYS A 145 18.59 -1.81 2.63
C LYS A 145 17.24 -1.08 2.57
N TYR A 146 16.20 -1.73 2.02
CA TYR A 146 14.85 -1.17 2.00
C TYR A 146 14.36 -0.85 3.41
N PHE A 147 14.45 -1.81 4.34
CA PHE A 147 13.99 -1.59 5.72
C PHE A 147 14.80 -0.55 6.47
N GLU A 148 16.12 -0.51 6.28
CA GLU A 148 16.98 0.53 6.87
C GLU A 148 16.61 1.94 6.41
N LEU A 149 16.26 2.11 5.13
CA LEU A 149 15.83 3.39 4.59
C LEU A 149 14.39 3.73 4.99
N LEU A 150 13.48 2.75 4.98
CA LEU A 150 12.07 2.93 5.34
C LEU A 150 11.91 3.34 6.80
N GLN A 151 12.66 2.71 7.72
CA GLN A 151 12.63 2.99 9.15
C GLN A 151 13.09 4.41 9.53
N LYS A 152 13.70 5.17 8.62
CA LYS A 152 14.08 6.56 8.89
C LYS A 152 12.84 7.44 9.10
N ASP A 153 11.78 7.20 8.34
CA ASP A 153 10.59 8.06 8.29
C ASP A 153 9.31 7.32 8.69
N PHE A 154 9.34 5.99 8.77
CA PHE A 154 8.17 5.16 9.04
C PHE A 154 8.38 4.22 10.22
N GLU A 155 7.30 3.92 10.92
CA GLU A 155 7.16 2.81 11.87
C GLU A 155 6.57 1.61 11.14
N LEU A 156 7.01 0.41 11.51
CA LEU A 156 6.57 -0.83 10.89
C LEU A 156 6.11 -1.80 11.96
N GLU A 157 4.98 -2.45 11.70
CA GLU A 157 4.46 -3.54 12.50
C GLU A 157 4.21 -4.74 11.58
N LYS A 158 4.85 -5.88 11.88
CA LYS A 158 4.60 -7.12 11.15
C LYS A 158 3.27 -7.71 11.58
N VAL A 159 2.42 -8.03 10.62
CA VAL A 159 1.19 -8.77 10.86
C VAL A 159 1.56 -10.25 11.14
N PRO A 160 1.12 -10.84 12.26
CA PRO A 160 1.36 -12.25 12.55
C PRO A 160 0.74 -13.16 11.49
N LEU A 161 1.40 -14.29 11.20
CA LEU A 161 0.95 -15.27 10.20
C LEU A 161 -0.43 -15.86 10.51
N GLU A 162 -0.81 -15.89 11.79
CA GLU A 162 -2.10 -16.33 12.28
C GLU A 162 -3.24 -15.38 11.89
N LYS A 163 -2.92 -14.13 11.56
CA LYS A 163 -3.86 -13.14 11.03
C LYS A 163 -3.93 -13.14 9.50
N HIS A 164 -3.08 -13.91 8.82
CA HIS A 164 -3.20 -14.12 7.38
C HIS A 164 -4.34 -15.11 7.11
N ASP A 165 -4.79 -15.16 5.85
CA ASP A 165 -5.77 -16.16 5.42
C ASP A 165 -5.24 -17.59 5.68
N GLU A 166 -6.09 -18.49 6.18
CA GLU A 166 -5.69 -19.85 6.56
C GLU A 166 -5.20 -20.69 5.38
N GLU A 167 -5.76 -20.46 4.19
CA GLU A 167 -5.43 -21.17 2.94
C GLU A 167 -4.37 -20.41 2.13
N TYR A 168 -4.47 -19.08 2.07
CA TYR A 168 -3.62 -18.22 1.23
C TYR A 168 -2.52 -17.51 2.04
N ARG A 169 -1.66 -18.29 2.70
CA ARG A 169 -0.48 -17.77 3.43
C ARG A 169 0.76 -18.63 3.24
N SER A 170 1.93 -18.04 3.48
CA SER A 170 3.22 -18.72 3.49
C SER A 170 4.12 -18.09 4.56
N GLU A 171 5.06 -18.87 5.12
CA GLU A 171 6.09 -18.36 6.03
C GLU A 171 7.03 -17.38 5.32
N ASP A 172 7.17 -17.51 4.00
CA ASP A 172 7.98 -16.62 3.16
C ASP A 172 7.22 -15.36 2.73
N ILE A 173 5.90 -15.25 3.00
CA ILE A 173 5.10 -14.07 2.65
C ILE A 173 4.83 -13.25 3.90
N HIS A 174 5.33 -12.03 3.92
CA HIS A 174 5.20 -11.12 5.06
C HIS A 174 4.25 -9.98 4.72
N ILE A 175 3.38 -9.64 5.67
CA ILE A 175 2.52 -8.45 5.61
C ILE A 175 2.97 -7.48 6.70
N LEU A 176 3.16 -6.22 6.32
CA LEU A 176 3.58 -5.14 7.20
C LEU A 176 2.56 -4.01 7.18
N ASN A 177 2.18 -3.56 8.36
CA ASN A 177 1.52 -2.28 8.56
C ASN A 177 2.60 -1.22 8.74
N ILE A 178 2.61 -0.22 7.86
CA ILE A 178 3.59 0.85 7.83
C ILE A 178 2.85 2.17 8.07
N ARG A 179 3.34 2.97 9.02
CA ARG A 179 2.77 4.28 9.35
C ARG A 179 3.87 5.32 9.37
N ARG A 180 3.56 6.53 8.91
CA ARG A 180 4.52 7.63 8.96
C ARG A 180 4.81 7.96 10.42
N LYS A 181 6.09 8.07 10.78
CA LYS A 181 6.47 8.54 12.10
C LYS A 181 5.84 9.90 12.34
N LYS A 182 5.24 10.08 13.52
CA LYS A 182 4.93 11.41 13.99
C LYS A 182 6.25 12.08 14.26
N ASN A 183 6.79 12.79 13.26
CA ASN A 183 7.87 13.70 13.52
C ASN A 183 7.34 14.64 14.58
N GLY A 184 7.83 14.47 15.81
CA GLY A 184 7.68 15.46 16.85
C GLY A 184 8.32 16.72 16.30
N ARG A 185 7.54 17.54 15.60
CA ARG A 185 7.69 18.97 15.69
C ARG A 185 7.38 19.27 17.15
N VAL A 186 8.36 19.01 18.03
CA VAL A 186 8.71 20.04 18.99
C VAL A 186 8.94 21.23 18.08
N LEU A 187 7.92 22.09 17.96
CA LEU A 187 8.15 23.48 17.67
C LEU A 187 9.19 23.85 18.71
N PHE A 188 10.44 23.82 18.27
CA PHE A 188 11.51 24.54 18.90
C PHE A 188 11.00 25.99 18.86
N PHE A 189 10.27 26.38 19.89
CA PHE A 189 10.06 27.77 20.30
C PHE A 189 11.44 28.28 20.72
N ILE A 190 12.40 28.32 19.80
CA ILE A 190 13.59 29.13 19.93
C ILE A 190 13.13 30.51 19.47
N GLY A 191 12.88 31.36 20.46
CA GLY A 191 12.82 32.81 20.26
C GLY A 191 11.45 33.46 20.44
N ILE A 192 10.83 33.35 21.63
CA ILE A 192 10.22 34.51 22.34
C ILE A 192 10.29 34.24 23.86
N LEU A 193 11.50 34.09 24.41
CA LEU A 193 11.73 34.28 25.86
C LEU A 193 12.98 35.16 26.07
N GLU A 194 13.09 36.23 25.28
CA GLU A 194 14.01 37.37 25.49
C GLU A 194 13.37 38.72 25.03
N ILE A 195 12.03 38.85 25.08
CA ILE A 195 11.33 40.15 24.89
C ILE A 195 10.48 40.56 26.11
N VAL A 196 10.54 39.80 27.21
CA VAL A 196 9.96 40.16 28.51
C VAL A 196 10.89 39.52 29.54
N LEU A 197 11.94 40.16 30.08
CA LEU A 197 11.90 41.33 30.97
C LEU A 197 10.59 41.48 31.73
#